data_AF-A0A3D1RHP4-F1
#
_entry.id   AF-A0A3D1RHP4-F1
#
_cell.length_a   1.000
_cell.length_b   1.000
_cell.length_c   1.000
_cell.angle_alpha   90.00
_cell.angle_beta   90.00
_cell.angle_gamma   90.00
#
_symmetry.space_group_name_H-M   'P 1'
#
loop_
_entity.id
_entity.type
_entity.pdbx_description
1 polymer ?
#
loop_
_entity_poly.entity_id
_entity_poly.type
_entity_poly.pdbx_seq_one_letter_code
_entity_poly.pdbx_strand_id
1 'polypeptide(L)' 'MFIWWYRPVPAIRTFLTRNDLSGKTIKPYATNAGWLGRTFKEIEKLCPNSNVEQGMNIVEILIK' A
#
# COMPACT_ATOMS: atom_id res chain seq x y z
N MET A 1 1.10 -3.04 -5.77
CA MET A 1 2.15 -3.53 -4.85
C MET A 1 1.76 -4.89 -4.33
N PHE A 2 2.74 -5.77 -4.11
CA PHE A 2 2.50 -7.06 -3.46
C PHE A 2 2.33 -6.89 -1.95
N ILE A 3 1.54 -7.79 -1.34
CA ILE A 3 1.29 -7.84 0.10
C ILE A 3 2.08 -9.00 0.70
N TRP A 4 2.80 -8.75 1.80
CA TRP A 4 3.50 -9.80 2.55
C TRP A 4 3.08 -9.74 4.01
N TRP A 5 2.52 -10.85 4.53
CA TRP A 5 1.98 -10.92 5.89
C TRP A 5 1.01 -9.76 6.20
N TYR A 6 0.08 -9.47 5.28
CA TYR A 6 -0.98 -8.46 5.47
C TYR A 6 -0.51 -6.99 5.54
N ARG A 7 0.72 -6.72 5.06
CA ARG A 7 1.37 -5.39 5.06
C ARG A 7 2.11 -5.11 3.73
N PRO A 8 2.46 -3.83 3.42
CA PRO A 8 3.31 -3.51 2.28
C PRO A 8 4.67 -4.22 2.40
N VAL A 9 5.21 -4.69 1.28
CA VAL A 9 6.56 -5.29 1.26
C VAL A 9 7.63 -4.32 1.78
N PRO A 10 8.73 -4.81 2.39
CA PRO A 10 9.76 -3.97 3.02
C PRO A 10 10.36 -2.89 2.08
N ALA A 11 10.49 -3.19 0.79
CA ALA A 11 10.97 -2.24 -0.21
C ALA A 11 10.05 -1.03 -0.35
N ILE A 12 8.73 -1.25 -0.43
CA ILE A 12 7.73 -0.17 -0.50
C ILE A 12 7.73 0.61 0.81
N ARG A 13 7.80 -0.06 1.96
CA ARG A 13 7.88 0.61 3.26
C ARG A 13 9.10 1.50 3.38
N THR A 14 10.25 1.05 2.87
CA THR A 14 11.48 1.84 2.81
C THR A 14 11.32 3.06 1.91
N PHE A 15 10.71 2.89 0.74
CA PHE A 15 10.42 4.01 -0.16
C PHE A 15 9.52 5.07 0.51
N LEU A 16 8.42 4.65 1.14
CA LEU A 16 7.48 5.57 1.80
C LEU A 16 8.09 6.31 2.99
N THR A 17 9.08 5.73 3.68
CA THR A 17 9.68 6.31 4.88
C THR A 17 10.97 7.10 4.63
N ARG A 18 11.66 6.86 3.50
CA ARG A 18 12.93 7.53 3.17
C ARG A 18 12.79 8.70 2.20
N ASN A 19 11.60 8.95 1.68
CA ASN A 19 11.35 10.06 0.78
C ASN A 19 10.36 11.03 1.42
N ASP A 20 10.59 12.32 1.23
CA ASP A 20 9.61 13.33 1.62
C ASP A 20 8.47 13.35 0.59
N LEU A 21 7.32 12.86 1.01
CA LEU A 21 6.08 12.82 0.24
C LEU A 21 5.07 13.86 0.72
N SER A 22 5.47 14.81 1.56
CA SER A 22 4.58 15.84 2.10
C SER A 22 3.93 16.66 0.99
N GLY A 23 2.62 16.87 1.09
CA GLY A 23 1.81 17.58 0.09
C GLY A 23 1.59 16.82 -1.23
N LYS A 24 2.15 15.62 -1.39
CA LYS A 24 1.94 14.80 -2.59
C LYS A 24 0.71 13.92 -2.46
N THR A 25 0.12 13.57 -3.60
CA THR A 25 -0.96 12.58 -3.68
C THR A 25 -0.37 11.18 -3.85
N ILE A 26 -0.77 10.26 -2.98
CA ILE A 26 -0.40 8.84 -3.03
C ILE A 26 -1.64 8.05 -3.42
N LYS A 27 -1.56 7.29 -4.51
CA LYS A 27 -2.64 6.41 -4.98
C LYS A 27 -2.20 4.95 -4.79
N PRO A 28 -2.58 4.28 -3.69
CA PRO A 28 -2.10 2.94 -3.41
C PRO A 28 -2.88 1.88 -4.21
N TYR A 29 -2.14 0.98 -4.87
CA TYR A 29 -2.70 -0.17 -5.57
C TYR A 29 -2.07 -1.44 -5.00
N ALA A 30 -2.85 -2.48 -4.76
CA ALA A 30 -2.36 -3.76 -4.26
C ALA A 30 -2.87 -4.93 -5.10
N THR A 31 -1.97 -5.88 -5.40
CA THR A 31 -2.30 -7.19 -5.97
C THR A 31 -2.07 -8.26 -4.90
N ASN A 32 -3.05 -9.13 -4.67
CA ASN A 32 -2.96 -10.21 -3.68
C ASN A 32 -3.88 -11.39 -4.01
N ALA A 33 -3.60 -12.54 -3.39
CA ALA A 33 -4.39 -13.76 -3.53
C ALA A 33 -5.58 -13.84 -2.54
N GLY A 34 -6.25 -12.71 -2.27
CA GLY A 34 -7.46 -12.65 -1.43
C GLY A 34 -7.26 -12.05 -0.03
N TRP A 35 -6.06 -11.61 0.31
CA TRP A 35 -5.71 -11.18 1.66
C TRP A 35 -5.00 -9.82 1.68
N LEU A 36 -5.78 -8.73 1.67
CA LEU A 36 -5.27 -7.35 1.70
C LEU A 36 -4.81 -6.88 3.09
N GLY A 37 -5.49 -7.34 4.14
CA GLY A 37 -5.13 -7.01 5.52
C GLY A 37 -5.31 -5.52 5.89
N ARG A 38 -4.29 -4.94 6.52
CA ARG A 38 -4.27 -3.53 6.97
C ARG A 38 -3.39 -2.63 6.09
N THR A 39 -3.00 -3.11 4.92
CA THR A 39 -2.00 -2.49 4.04
C THR A 39 -2.27 -1.00 3.77
N PHE A 40 -3.47 -0.64 3.29
CA PHE A 40 -3.74 0.76 2.94
C PHE A 40 -3.75 1.70 4.16
N LYS A 41 -4.30 1.23 5.28
CA LYS A 41 -4.25 1.95 6.56
C LYS A 41 -2.82 2.14 7.06
N GLU A 42 -1.91 1.22 6.75
CA GLU A 42 -0.50 1.39 7.08
C GLU A 42 0.17 2.48 6.22
N ILE A 43 -0.18 2.57 4.93
CA ILE A 43 0.34 3.62 4.04
C ILE A 43 -0.07 5.01 4.52
N GLU A 44 -1.34 5.18 4.92
CA GLU A 44 -1.85 6.41 5.54
C GLU A 44 -1.03 6.80 6.77
N LYS A 45 -0.70 5.83 7.64
CA LYS A 45 0.12 6.06 8.84
C LYS A 45 1.58 6.39 8.53
N LEU A 46 2.14 5.83 7.48
CA LEU A 46 3.53 6.07 7.08
C LEU A 46 3.69 7.43 6.40
N CYS A 47 2.63 7.97 5.78
CA CYS A 47 2.66 9.22 5.02
C CYS A 47 1.60 10.22 5.55
N PRO A 48 1.70 10.67 6.82
CA PRO A 48 0.63 11.46 7.47
C PRO A 48 0.45 12.85 6.85
N ASN A 49 1.49 13.39 6.21
CA ASN A 49 1.47 14.71 5.56
C ASN A 49 1.19 14.62 4.05
N SER A 50 0.82 13.43 3.55
CA SER A 50 0.47 13.20 2.16
C SER A 50 -1.03 13.05 2.01
N ASN A 51 -1.55 13.36 0.83
CA ASN A 51 -2.92 13.04 0.47
C ASN A 51 -3.00 11.59 -0.02
N VAL A 52 -3.40 10.65 0.83
CA VAL A 52 -3.53 9.24 0.46
C VAL A 52 -4.95 8.99 -0.03
N GLU A 53 -5.10 8.74 -1.33
CA GLU A 53 -6.38 8.42 -1.94
C GLU A 53 -6.83 6.99 -1.62
N GLN A 54 -8.12 6.71 -1.84
CA GLN A 54 -8.70 5.39 -1.64
C GLN A 54 -7.93 4.34 -2.45
N GLY A 55 -7.41 3.32 -1.74
CA GLY A 55 -6.61 2.28 -2.36
C GLY A 55 -7.44 1.32 -3.20
N MET A 56 -6.86 0.88 -4.33
CA MET A 56 -7.47 -0.11 -5.22
C MET A 56 -6.89 -1.51 -4.97
N ASN A 57 -7.78 -2.44 -4.64
CA ASN A 57 -7.45 -3.84 -4.40
C ASN A 57 -7.77 -4.68 -5.64
N ILE A 58 -6.75 -5.24 -6.26
CA ILE A 58 -6.87 -6.15 -7.40
C ILE A 58 -6.60 -7.56 -6.87
N VAL A 59 -7.66 -8.34 -6.72
CA VAL A 59 -7.56 -9.71 -6.21
C VAL A 59 -7.34 -10.66 -7.37
N GLU A 60 -6.22 -11.38 -7.35
CA GLU A 60 -5.88 -12.37 -8.37
C GLU A 60 -5.88 -13.75 -7.71
N ILE A 61 -6.99 -14.47 -7.85
CA ILE A 61 -7.11 -15.86 -7.42
C ILE A 61 -6.67 -16.70 -8.62
N LEU A 62 -5.60 -17.49 -8.49
CA LEU A 62 -5.11 -18.43 -9.50
C LEU A 62 -6.04 -19.66 -9.66
N ILE A 63 -7.35 -19.42 -9.77
CA ILE A 63 -8.34 -20.43 -10.12
C ILE A 63 -9.27 -19.81 -11.16
N LYS A 64 -8.84 -19.85 -12.42
CA LYS A 64 -9.70 -19.89 -13.59
C LYS A 64 -9.24 -21.04 -14.46
#